data_AF-A0A257Q121-F1
#
_entry.id   AF-A0A257Q121-F1
#
_cell.length_a   1.000
_cell.length_b   1.000
_cell.length_c   1.000
_cell.angle_alpha   90.00
_cell.angle_beta   90.00
_cell.angle_gamma   90.00
#
_symmetry.space_group_name_H-M   'P 1'
#
loop_
_entity.id
_entity.type
_entity.pdbx_description
1 polymer ?
#
loop_
_entity_poly.entity_id
_entity_poly.type
_entity_poly.pdbx_seq_one_letter_code
_entity_poly.pdbx_strand_id
1 'polypeptide(L)'
;MAKNSRDGNRLRAARRRAALAERGIKQVLLMAPEQAHPLLKQAATLMTRDDDPLEPLAALRRAGGANEPEPVGASPDLGAELEATKARIAEIERQAEARLAMVIEAAERRRRALEAEQEKARANAVEAQKAAKSAQVAEGRAEEALRRAEKAEATIQQAKAMPGLKGRLVRFLAGDVLK
;
A
#
# COMPACT_ATOMS: atom_id res chain seq x y z
N MET A 1 27.42 -0.19 63.55
CA MET A 1 27.19 1.19 63.03
C MET A 1 25.73 1.55 63.16
N ALA A 2 25.40 2.65 63.84
CA ALA A 2 24.02 3.05 64.08
C ALA A 2 23.30 3.31 62.75
N LYS A 3 22.21 2.56 62.50
CA LYS A 3 21.45 2.63 61.25
C LYS A 3 20.91 4.04 60.95
N ASN A 4 20.81 4.93 61.94
CA ASN A 4 20.31 6.31 61.82
C ASN A 4 21.35 7.40 62.17
N SER A 5 22.65 7.17 61.99
CA SER A 5 23.64 8.25 62.16
C SER A 5 23.69 9.17 60.94
N ARG A 6 24.09 10.44 61.16
CA ARG A 6 24.27 11.44 60.10
C ARG A 6 25.22 10.97 59.00
N ASP A 7 26.30 10.30 59.38
CA ASP A 7 27.27 9.75 58.42
C ASP A 7 26.76 8.50 57.71
N GLY A 8 25.95 7.67 58.39
CA GLY A 8 25.24 6.56 57.75
C GLY A 8 24.25 7.02 56.68
N ASN A 9 23.52 8.12 56.93
CA ASN A 9 22.64 8.76 55.96
C ASN A 9 23.41 9.30 54.74
N ARG A 10 24.55 9.96 54.97
CA ARG A 10 25.42 10.47 53.89
C ARG A 10 25.92 9.35 52.99
N LEU A 11 26.40 8.25 53.57
CA LEU A 11 26.89 7.09 52.82
C LEU A 11 25.79 6.42 51.99
N ARG A 12 24.57 6.28 52.54
CA ARG A 12 23.42 5.74 51.79
C ARG A 12 23.01 6.64 50.62
N ALA A 13 22.95 7.94 50.85
CA ALA A 13 22.65 8.90 49.79
C ALA A 13 23.71 8.88 48.67
N ALA A 14 24.99 8.75 49.03
CA ALA A 14 26.07 8.60 48.06
C ALA A 14 25.93 7.31 47.23
N ARG A 15 25.68 6.16 47.87
CA ARG A 15 25.46 4.88 47.18
C ARG A 15 24.25 4.93 46.24
N ARG A 16 23.14 5.53 46.69
CA ARG A 16 21.94 5.71 45.86
C ARG A 16 22.20 6.59 44.64
N ARG A 17 22.98 7.67 44.80
CA ARG A 17 23.37 8.54 43.68
C ARG A 17 24.23 7.80 42.65
N ALA A 18 25.21 7.02 43.10
CA ALA A 18 26.05 6.22 42.22
C ALA A 18 25.23 5.20 41.41
N ALA A 19 24.34 4.44 42.07
CA ALA A 19 23.49 3.44 41.41
C ALA A 19 22.52 4.04 40.37
N LEU A 20 22.08 5.29 40.56
CA LEU A 20 21.23 5.99 39.58
C LEU A 20 22.04 6.55 38.41
N ALA A 21 23.27 7.00 38.67
CA ALA A 21 24.19 7.46 37.63
C ALA A 21 24.60 6.31 36.69
N GLU A 22 24.86 5.11 37.22
CA GLU A 22 25.12 3.90 36.42
C GLU A 22 23.97 3.55 35.47
N ARG A 23 22.73 3.87 35.86
CA ARG A 23 21.53 3.69 35.04
C ARG A 23 21.27 4.85 34.06
N GLY A 24 22.17 5.83 33.99
CA GLY A 24 22.01 7.03 33.15
C GLY A 24 20.93 8.01 33.63
N ILE A 25 20.42 7.84 34.86
CA ILE A 25 19.32 8.66 35.38
C ILE A 25 19.90 9.89 36.08
N LYS A 26 19.77 11.07 35.44
CA LYS A 26 20.11 12.35 36.06
C LYS A 26 19.08 12.69 37.14
N GLN A 27 19.52 12.77 38.40
CA GLN A 27 18.66 13.28 39.47
C GLN A 27 18.48 14.78 39.30
N VAL A 28 17.25 15.21 39.01
CA VAL A 28 16.85 16.61 39.09
C VAL A 28 16.16 16.79 40.44
N LEU A 29 16.69 17.69 41.28
CA LEU A 29 16.00 18.10 42.50
C LEU A 29 14.90 19.09 42.10
N LEU A 30 13.70 18.60 41.91
CA LEU A 30 12.51 19.45 41.76
C LEU A 30 12.08 19.86 43.16
N MET A 31 12.35 21.11 43.53
CA MET A 31 11.79 21.67 44.77
C MET A 31 10.33 22.01 44.50
N ALA A 32 9.44 21.38 45.24
CA ALA A 32 8.03 21.75 45.20
C ALA A 32 7.86 23.19 45.76
N PRO A 33 6.95 24.01 45.21
CA PRO A 33 6.63 25.30 45.78
C PRO A 33 6.11 25.12 47.22
N GLU A 34 6.35 26.09 48.10
CA GLU A 34 6.02 25.99 49.54
C GLU A 34 4.54 25.65 49.77
N GLN A 35 3.66 26.15 48.90
CA GLN A 35 2.21 25.91 48.92
C GLN A 35 1.85 24.43 48.69
N ALA A 36 2.68 23.67 47.99
CA ALA A 36 2.46 22.24 47.72
C ALA A 36 3.00 21.34 48.82
N HIS A 37 3.85 21.84 49.72
CA HIS A 37 4.43 21.04 50.81
C HIS A 37 3.39 20.39 51.73
N PRO A 38 2.30 21.07 52.18
CA PRO A 38 1.27 20.42 52.99
C PRO A 38 0.56 19.28 52.23
N LEU A 39 0.25 19.46 50.94
CA LEU A 39 -0.39 18.44 50.10
C LEU A 39 0.52 17.24 49.89
N LEU A 40 1.81 17.47 49.65
CA LEU A 40 2.81 16.41 49.50
C LEU A 40 3.02 15.65 50.82
N LYS A 41 2.99 16.32 51.97
CA LYS A 41 3.03 15.66 53.28
C LYS A 41 1.81 14.79 53.49
N GLN A 42 0.61 15.29 53.18
CA GLN A 42 -0.63 14.53 53.29
C GLN A 42 -0.65 13.32 52.35
N ALA A 43 -0.19 13.47 51.10
CA ALA A 43 -0.03 12.36 50.17
C ALA A 43 1.00 11.34 50.67
N ALA A 44 2.15 11.79 51.16
CA ALA A 44 3.17 10.90 51.73
C ALA A 44 2.63 10.10 52.92
N THR A 45 1.83 10.72 53.80
CA THR A 45 1.15 10.00 54.88
C THR A 45 0.20 8.93 54.34
N LEU A 46 -0.55 9.20 53.28
CA LEU A 46 -1.43 8.21 52.63
C LEU A 46 -0.68 7.04 52.00
N MET A 47 0.55 7.27 51.53
CA MET A 47 1.41 6.25 50.92
C MET A 47 2.09 5.34 51.95
N THR A 48 2.18 5.77 53.21
CA THR A 48 2.89 5.04 54.28
C THR A 48 1.97 4.63 55.43
N ARG A 49 0.66 4.53 55.20
CA ARG A 49 -0.29 4.01 56.20
C ARG A 49 -0.09 2.51 56.38
N ASP A 50 -0.17 2.05 57.63
CA ASP A 50 0.11 0.66 58.00
C ASP A 50 -0.98 -0.32 57.53
N ASP A 51 -2.23 0.14 57.43
CA ASP A 51 -3.36 -0.73 57.11
C ASP A 51 -3.59 -0.91 55.59
N ASP A 52 -3.39 0.15 54.80
CA ASP A 52 -3.64 0.17 53.35
C ASP A 52 -2.89 1.34 52.67
N PRO A 53 -1.63 1.14 52.24
CA PRO A 53 -0.83 2.19 51.61
C PRO A 53 -1.32 2.47 50.17
N LEU A 54 -1.65 3.73 49.88
CA LEU A 54 -2.08 4.13 48.54
C LEU A 54 -0.90 4.30 47.58
N GLU A 55 -1.09 3.89 46.33
CA GLU A 55 -0.16 4.18 45.23
C GLU A 55 0.06 5.70 45.08
N PRO A 56 1.28 6.16 44.70
CA PRO A 56 1.66 7.58 44.73
C PRO A 56 0.68 8.51 44.00
N LEU A 57 0.15 8.09 42.85
CA LEU A 57 -0.82 8.87 42.07
C LEU A 57 -2.18 8.96 42.75
N ALA A 58 -2.64 7.87 43.36
CA ALA A 58 -3.90 7.83 44.10
C ALA A 58 -3.81 8.68 45.38
N ALA A 59 -2.67 8.62 46.07
CA ALA A 59 -2.39 9.43 47.24
C ALA A 59 -2.36 10.93 46.92
N LEU A 60 -1.70 11.34 45.84
CA LEU A 60 -1.68 12.73 45.38
C LEU A 60 -3.07 13.24 44.96
N ARG A 61 -3.82 12.43 44.21
CA ARG A 61 -5.22 12.77 43.84
C ARG A 61 -6.09 12.95 45.08
N ARG A 62 -5.99 12.04 46.05
CA ARG A 62 -6.76 12.09 47.31
C ARG A 62 -6.33 13.22 48.24
N ALA A 63 -5.06 13.63 48.20
CA ALA A 63 -4.56 14.78 48.95
C ALA A 63 -4.97 16.13 48.34
N GLY A 64 -5.75 16.15 47.24
CA GLY A 64 -6.18 17.38 46.58
C GLY A 64 -5.25 17.87 45.47
N GLY A 65 -4.30 17.05 45.02
CA GLY A 65 -3.44 17.33 43.85
C GLY A 65 -4.15 17.10 42.51
N ALA A 66 -5.41 17.53 42.39
CA ALA A 66 -6.22 17.26 41.21
C ALA A 66 -5.86 18.22 40.06
N ASN A 67 -5.17 17.69 39.05
CA ASN A 67 -5.16 18.23 37.68
C ASN A 67 -6.48 17.93 36.93
N GLU A 68 -7.50 17.41 37.61
CA GLU A 68 -8.80 17.19 37.01
C GLU A 68 -9.59 18.50 37.15
N PRO A 69 -10.09 19.08 36.05
CA PRO A 69 -10.91 20.28 36.14
C PRO A 69 -12.13 19.95 36.99
N GLU A 70 -12.39 20.74 38.03
CA GLU A 70 -13.63 20.57 38.79
C GLU A 70 -14.81 20.67 37.84
N PRO A 71 -15.79 19.74 37.89
CA PRO A 71 -16.96 19.77 37.00
C PRO A 71 -17.81 21.03 37.22
N VAL A 72 -17.56 21.79 38.28
CA VAL A 72 -18.24 23.03 38.65
C VAL A 72 -17.59 24.28 38.02
N GLY A 73 -16.46 24.13 37.30
CA GLY A 73 -15.67 25.24 36.76
C GLY A 73 -15.47 25.25 35.25
N ALA A 74 -16.02 24.28 34.50
CA ALA A 74 -16.02 24.37 33.05
C ALA A 74 -16.99 25.49 32.63
N SER A 75 -16.45 26.60 32.10
CA SER A 75 -17.29 27.67 31.54
C SER A 75 -18.26 27.04 30.54
N PRO A 76 -19.57 27.35 30.58
CA PRO A 76 -20.54 26.86 29.59
C PRO A 76 -20.08 27.12 28.14
N ASP A 77 -19.27 28.15 27.93
CA ASP A 77 -18.65 28.49 26.65
C ASP A 77 -17.72 27.38 26.13
N LEU A 78 -16.91 26.76 27.01
CA LEU A 78 -16.00 25.67 26.63
C LEU A 78 -16.76 24.39 26.27
N GLY A 79 -17.90 24.14 26.92
CA GLY A 79 -18.80 23.04 26.57
C GLY A 79 -19.42 23.25 25.18
N ALA A 80 -19.86 24.48 24.89
CA ALA A 80 -20.41 24.84 23.59
C ALA A 80 -19.35 24.75 22.46
N GLU A 81 -18.12 25.20 22.71
CA GLU A 81 -17.01 25.07 21.76
C GLU A 81 -16.65 23.60 21.49
N LEU A 82 -16.70 22.74 22.51
CA LEU A 82 -16.43 21.32 22.38
C LEU A 82 -17.50 20.59 21.56
N GLU A 83 -18.78 20.92 21.76
CA GLU A 83 -19.86 20.36 20.93
C GLU A 83 -19.82 20.90 19.49
N ALA A 84 -19.49 22.18 19.30
CA ALA A 84 -19.33 22.76 17.96
C ALA A 84 -18.16 22.13 17.19
N THR A 85 -17.04 21.86 17.87
CA THR A 85 -15.89 21.18 17.26
C THR A 85 -16.18 19.73 16.93
N LYS A 86 -16.88 18.99 17.80
CA LYS A 86 -17.38 17.64 17.48
C LYS A 86 -18.29 17.63 16.26
N ALA A 87 -19.25 18.55 16.18
CA ALA A 87 -20.15 18.66 15.03
C ALA A 87 -19.37 18.93 13.73
N ARG A 88 -18.36 19.80 13.79
CA ARG A 88 -17.48 20.10 12.65
C ARG A 88 -16.65 18.88 12.22
N ILE A 89 -16.12 18.10 13.16
CA ILE A 89 -15.39 16.86 12.86
C ILE A 89 -16.32 15.86 12.17
N ALA A 90 -17.51 15.64 12.71
CA ALA A 90 -18.50 14.72 12.12
C ALA A 90 -18.95 15.15 10.71
N GLU A 91 -18.96 16.45 10.41
CA GLU A 91 -19.23 16.93 9.04
C GLU A 91 -18.05 16.70 8.11
N ILE A 92 -16.81 16.94 8.57
CA ILE A 92 -15.60 16.66 7.79
C ILE A 92 -15.49 15.17 7.47
N GLU A 93 -15.78 14.29 8.43
CA GLU A 93 -15.76 12.84 8.23
C GLU A 93 -16.77 12.39 7.18
N ARG A 94 -18.02 12.88 7.26
CA ARG A 94 -19.04 12.60 6.23
C ARG A 94 -18.62 13.07 4.84
N GLN A 95 -17.99 14.25 4.74
CA GLN A 95 -17.47 14.74 3.46
C GLN A 95 -16.29 13.90 2.95
N ALA A 96 -15.41 13.43 3.84
CA ALA A 96 -14.28 12.58 3.49
C ALA A 96 -14.76 11.21 2.97
N GLU A 97 -15.75 10.60 3.63
CA GLU A 97 -16.38 9.35 3.19
C GLU A 97 -17.02 9.48 1.81
N ALA A 98 -17.78 10.56 1.57
CA ALA A 98 -18.37 10.82 0.26
C ALA A 98 -17.30 10.98 -0.84
N ARG A 99 -16.18 11.65 -0.54
CA ARG A 99 -15.06 11.78 -1.47
C ARG A 99 -14.39 10.44 -1.74
N LEU A 100 -14.18 9.61 -0.72
CA LEU A 100 -13.61 8.27 -0.88
C LEU A 100 -14.50 7.39 -1.75
N ALA A 101 -15.81 7.41 -1.56
CA ALA A 101 -16.76 6.66 -2.40
C ALA A 101 -16.64 7.07 -3.88
N MET A 102 -16.59 8.37 -4.17
CA MET A 102 -16.41 8.85 -5.55
C MET A 102 -15.07 8.41 -6.16
N VAL A 103 -13.99 8.41 -5.39
CA VAL A 103 -12.66 7.97 -5.85
C VAL A 103 -12.66 6.47 -6.15
N ILE A 104 -13.28 5.66 -5.28
CA ILE A 104 -13.39 4.21 -5.47
C ILE A 104 -14.18 3.91 -6.74
N GLU A 105 -15.36 4.53 -6.92
CA GLU A 105 -16.16 4.33 -8.13
C GLU A 105 -15.41 4.75 -9.39
N ALA A 106 -14.70 5.88 -9.36
CA ALA A 106 -13.91 6.33 -10.50
C ALA A 106 -12.75 5.36 -10.83
N ALA A 107 -12.09 4.82 -9.81
CA ALA A 107 -11.03 3.83 -9.96
C ALA A 107 -11.57 2.51 -10.55
N GLU A 108 -12.72 2.04 -10.08
CA GLU A 108 -13.37 0.84 -10.60
C GLU A 108 -13.80 1.02 -12.07
N ARG A 109 -14.37 2.17 -12.43
CA ARG A 109 -14.73 2.47 -13.83
C ARG A 109 -13.50 2.43 -14.73
N ARG A 110 -12.40 3.04 -14.30
CA ARG A 110 -11.12 3.00 -15.05
C ARG A 110 -10.60 1.58 -15.19
N ARG A 111 -10.63 0.79 -14.12
CA ARG A 111 -10.21 -0.61 -14.15
C ARG A 111 -11.02 -1.42 -15.15
N ARG A 112 -12.35 -1.32 -15.12
CA ARG A 112 -13.24 -2.02 -16.07
C ARG A 112 -12.99 -1.59 -17.51
N ALA A 113 -12.74 -0.31 -17.77
CA ALA A 113 -12.39 0.18 -19.10
C ALA A 113 -11.07 -0.43 -19.61
N LEU A 114 -10.04 -0.46 -18.77
CA LEU A 114 -8.75 -1.07 -19.10
C LEU A 114 -8.87 -2.59 -19.32
N GLU A 115 -9.64 -3.30 -18.50
CA GLU A 115 -9.90 -4.73 -18.69
C GLU A 115 -10.60 -4.98 -20.03
N ALA A 116 -11.61 -4.18 -20.39
CA ALA A 116 -12.30 -4.28 -21.67
C ALA A 116 -11.39 -3.97 -22.87
N GLU A 117 -10.47 -3.00 -22.74
CA GLU A 117 -9.47 -2.70 -23.78
C GLU A 117 -8.48 -3.85 -23.95
N GLN A 118 -8.02 -4.45 -22.84
CA GLN A 118 -7.13 -5.61 -22.90
C GLN A 118 -7.81 -6.83 -23.52
N GLU A 119 -9.08 -7.09 -23.22
CA GLU A 119 -9.84 -8.16 -23.84
C GLU A 119 -10.00 -7.95 -25.34
N LYS A 120 -10.34 -6.72 -25.78
CA LYS A 120 -10.38 -6.38 -27.21
C LYS A 120 -9.03 -6.54 -27.88
N ALA A 121 -7.95 -6.09 -27.24
CA ALA A 121 -6.60 -6.25 -27.77
C ALA A 121 -6.21 -7.72 -27.91
N ARG A 122 -6.56 -8.57 -26.93
CA ARG A 122 -6.34 -10.02 -26.98
C ARG A 122 -7.14 -10.67 -28.09
N ALA A 123 -8.41 -10.32 -28.25
CA ALA A 123 -9.25 -10.83 -29.34
C ALA A 123 -8.66 -10.47 -30.70
N ASN A 124 -8.29 -9.20 -30.90
CA ASN A 124 -7.64 -8.73 -32.13
C ASN A 124 -6.31 -9.45 -32.40
N ALA A 125 -5.50 -9.69 -31.36
CA ALA A 125 -4.24 -10.42 -31.50
C ALA A 125 -4.47 -11.88 -31.95
N VAL A 126 -5.51 -12.55 -31.41
CA VAL A 126 -5.89 -13.90 -31.83
C VAL A 126 -6.37 -13.92 -33.28
N GLU A 127 -7.19 -12.96 -33.69
CA GLU A 127 -7.65 -12.84 -35.07
C GLU A 127 -6.49 -12.55 -36.04
N ALA A 128 -5.60 -11.63 -35.69
CA ALA A 128 -4.41 -11.33 -36.46
C ALA A 128 -3.49 -12.57 -36.60
N GLN A 129 -3.33 -13.36 -35.53
CA GLN A 129 -2.55 -14.60 -35.59
C GLN A 129 -3.19 -15.65 -36.51
N LYS A 130 -4.52 -15.77 -36.48
CA LYS A 130 -5.25 -16.67 -37.40
C LYS A 130 -5.09 -16.23 -38.85
N ALA A 131 -5.21 -14.93 -39.13
CA ALA A 131 -5.01 -14.37 -40.45
C ALA A 131 -3.56 -14.54 -40.95
N ALA A 132 -2.57 -14.37 -40.07
CA ALA A 132 -1.17 -14.59 -40.40
C ALA A 132 -0.91 -16.07 -40.77
N LYS A 133 -1.46 -17.02 -40.01
CA LYS A 133 -1.35 -18.45 -40.32
C LYS A 133 -2.03 -18.81 -41.64
N SER A 134 -3.21 -18.26 -41.93
CA SER A 134 -3.90 -18.54 -43.20
C SER A 134 -3.14 -17.95 -44.39
N ALA A 135 -2.56 -16.75 -44.24
CA ALA A 135 -1.71 -16.13 -45.25
C ALA A 135 -0.47 -16.99 -45.53
N GLN A 136 0.25 -17.47 -44.50
CA GLN A 136 1.39 -18.37 -44.66
C GLN A 136 1.03 -19.67 -45.39
N VAL A 137 -0.12 -20.27 -45.07
CA VAL A 137 -0.60 -21.47 -45.76
C VAL A 137 -0.94 -21.17 -47.23
N ALA A 138 -1.54 -20.01 -47.51
CA ALA A 138 -1.85 -19.58 -48.87
C ALA A 138 -0.57 -19.31 -49.68
N GLU A 139 0.42 -18.64 -49.10
CA GLU A 139 1.73 -18.41 -49.70
C GLU A 139 2.43 -19.74 -50.03
N GLY A 140 2.50 -20.68 -49.09
CA GLY A 140 3.10 -21.99 -49.33
C GLY A 140 2.41 -22.77 -50.47
N ARG A 141 1.07 -22.70 -50.55
CA ARG A 141 0.33 -23.30 -51.68
C ARG A 141 0.60 -22.60 -53.01
N ALA A 142 0.73 -21.27 -53.00
CA ALA A 142 1.06 -20.49 -54.19
C ALA A 142 2.47 -20.82 -54.69
N GLU A 143 3.45 -20.93 -53.79
CA GLU A 143 4.82 -21.35 -54.12
C GLU A 143 4.87 -22.77 -54.71
N GLU A 144 4.12 -23.72 -54.13
CA GLU A 144 4.03 -25.07 -54.68
C GLU A 144 3.38 -25.09 -56.07
N ALA A 145 2.33 -24.30 -56.28
CA ALA A 145 1.66 -24.18 -57.57
C ALA A 145 2.61 -23.58 -58.62
N LEU A 146 3.37 -22.54 -58.26
CA LEU A 146 4.40 -21.95 -59.12
C LEU A 146 5.48 -22.98 -59.49
N ARG A 147 6.02 -23.73 -58.52
CA ARG A 147 7.00 -24.79 -58.81
C ARG A 147 6.45 -25.88 -59.73
N ARG A 148 5.16 -26.24 -59.62
CA ARG A 148 4.53 -27.20 -60.54
C ARG A 148 4.38 -26.60 -61.94
N ALA A 149 3.97 -25.34 -62.04
CA ALA A 149 3.87 -24.63 -63.30
C ALA A 149 5.24 -24.53 -64.01
N GLU A 150 6.29 -24.12 -63.30
CA GLU A 150 7.66 -24.06 -63.82
C GLU A 150 8.15 -25.42 -64.34
N LYS A 151 7.90 -26.52 -63.61
CA LYS A 151 8.22 -27.89 -64.07
C LYS A 151 7.43 -28.27 -65.31
N ALA A 152 6.15 -27.92 -65.37
CA ALA A 152 5.31 -28.17 -66.54
C ALA A 152 5.81 -27.38 -67.75
N GLU A 153 6.18 -26.11 -67.57
CA GLU A 153 6.77 -25.29 -68.63
C GLU A 153 8.10 -25.85 -69.13
N ALA A 154 9.00 -26.27 -68.24
CA ALA A 154 10.28 -26.87 -68.61
C ALA A 154 10.09 -28.16 -69.43
N THR A 155 9.16 -29.03 -69.02
CA THR A 155 8.85 -30.27 -69.76
C THR A 155 8.21 -29.98 -71.12
N ILE A 156 7.32 -28.98 -71.21
CA ILE A 156 6.76 -28.52 -72.50
C ILE A 156 7.86 -27.97 -73.42
N GLN A 157 8.79 -27.18 -72.90
CA GLN A 157 9.90 -26.64 -73.69
C GLN A 157 10.81 -27.76 -74.23
N GLN A 158 11.19 -28.73 -73.39
CA GLN A 158 11.95 -29.90 -73.83
C GLN A 158 11.20 -30.71 -74.90
N ALA A 159 9.89 -30.91 -74.72
CA ALA A 159 9.07 -31.63 -75.69
C ALA A 159 8.88 -30.89 -77.02
N LYS A 160 8.82 -29.54 -76.99
CA LYS A 160 8.82 -28.71 -78.21
C LYS A 160 10.16 -28.76 -78.96
N ALA A 161 11.27 -28.96 -78.25
CA ALA A 161 12.62 -29.05 -78.80
C ALA A 161 12.94 -30.43 -79.44
N MET A 162 12.12 -31.46 -79.18
CA MET A 162 12.31 -32.77 -79.80
C MET A 162 12.02 -32.74 -81.32
N PRO A 163 12.92 -33.28 -82.16
CA PRO A 163 12.69 -33.39 -83.60
C PRO A 163 11.65 -34.50 -83.93
N GLY A 164 10.83 -34.26 -84.95
CA GLY A 164 9.84 -35.23 -85.47
C GLY A 164 8.37 -34.90 -85.18
N LEU A 165 7.48 -35.86 -85.49
CA LEU A 165 6.02 -35.73 -85.43
C LEU A 165 5.50 -35.38 -84.02
N LYS A 166 6.15 -35.92 -82.98
CA LYS A 166 5.81 -35.67 -81.57
C LYS A 166 6.03 -34.20 -81.16
N GLY A 167 7.14 -33.60 -81.56
CA GLY A 167 7.44 -32.18 -81.27
C GLY A 167 6.49 -31.21 -82.00
N ARG A 168 6.04 -31.57 -83.21
CA ARG A 168 5.01 -30.79 -83.94
C ARG A 168 3.66 -30.82 -83.23
N LEU A 169 3.26 -31.99 -82.70
CA LEU A 169 2.00 -32.17 -82.00
C LEU A 169 1.94 -31.36 -80.68
N VAL A 170 3.04 -31.31 -79.93
CA VAL A 170 3.15 -30.48 -78.72
C VAL A 170 3.12 -28.99 -79.03
N ARG A 171 3.75 -28.53 -80.12
CA ARG A 171 3.66 -27.12 -80.55
C ARG A 171 2.24 -26.72 -80.97
N PHE A 172 1.51 -27.63 -81.64
CA PHE A 172 0.12 -27.42 -82.01
C PHE A 172 -0.79 -27.31 -80.77
N LEU A 173 -0.73 -28.29 -79.86
CA LEU A 173 -1.53 -28.31 -78.63
C LEU A 173 -1.22 -27.13 -77.70
N ALA A 174 0.06 -26.77 -77.51
CA ALA A 174 0.43 -25.63 -76.68
C ALA A 174 0.06 -24.27 -77.32
N GLY A 175 -0.13 -24.21 -78.64
CA GLY A 175 -0.58 -23.01 -79.35
C GLY A 175 -2.08 -22.75 -79.19
N ASP A 176 -2.89 -23.80 -78.99
CA ASP A 176 -4.34 -23.69 -78.75
C ASP A 176 -4.70 -23.34 -77.30
N VAL A 177 -3.86 -23.67 -76.32
CA VAL A 177 -4.12 -23.42 -74.89
C VAL A 177 -3.71 -21.99 -74.44
N LEU A 178 -2.93 -21.28 -75.25
CA LEU A 178 -2.41 -19.92 -74.96
C LEU A 178 -3.14 -18.79 -75.71
N LYS A 179 -4.25 -19.09 -76.40
CA LYS A 179 -5.21 -18.10 -76.94
C LYS A 179 -6.46 -18.06 -76.06
#